data_AF-B4HN70-F1
#
_entry.id   AF-B4HN70-F1
#
_cell.length_a   1.000
_cell.length_b   1.000
_cell.length_c   1.000
_cell.angle_alpha   90.00
_cell.angle_beta   90.00
_cell.angle_gamma   90.00
#
_symmetry.space_group_name_H-M   'P 1'
#
loop_
_entity.id
_entity.type
_entity.pdbx_description
1 polymer ?
#
loop_
_entity_poly.entity_id
_entity_poly.type
_entity_poly.pdbx_seq_one_letter_code
_entity_poly.pdbx_strand_id
1 'polypeptide(L)'
;MVPVARRIPIKDIYFILSSVSNMFLAIVIVFSYGMALNLLRNVTHRDVRLVDFVLNDKALRGILGQSFNLPLSRSFSTRLIFLMLGIVGLNVSSIFGAGLDTLMAHPPRQFQARSFAGLRRTKIPLVTTEEDFPTWMKLRVPMLVVNVSEYNHLRNGRNTSNAYFASRLYWNLFSEQQKRFTRELFIYSTDDCLWSLALLSFQWPQNSLFTEPVSQLILEVNANGLYDFWVGMHYYDMTAAGLSGLEDPSLQLTEREHPTSLRIVDFQWMWQAYGTFMVLAILVFLLEVSWHGITSLFVSLVL
;
A
#
# COMPACT_ATOMS: atom_id res chain seq x y z
N MET A 1 -20.69 3.58 -6.40
CA MET A 1 -19.63 4.47 -5.90
C MET A 1 -18.92 3.80 -4.74
N VAL A 2 -17.64 3.47 -4.88
CA VAL A 2 -16.86 2.69 -3.90
C VAL A 2 -15.68 3.54 -3.44
N PRO A 3 -15.35 3.61 -2.15
CA PRO A 3 -14.24 4.43 -1.70
C PRO A 3 -12.91 3.97 -2.31
N VAL A 4 -12.03 4.92 -2.60
CA VAL A 4 -10.67 4.64 -3.08
C VAL A 4 -9.91 3.93 -1.97
N ALA A 5 -9.24 2.83 -2.31
CA ALA A 5 -8.44 2.07 -1.39
C ALA A 5 -7.36 2.95 -0.75
N ARG A 6 -7.13 2.73 0.54
CA ARG A 6 -6.11 3.43 1.30
C ARG A 6 -4.73 3.07 0.77
N ARG A 7 -3.80 4.03 0.84
CA ARG A 7 -2.39 3.76 0.58
C ARG A 7 -1.83 2.90 1.72
N ILE A 8 -0.85 2.07 1.41
CA ILE A 8 -0.16 1.30 2.45
C ILE A 8 0.58 2.31 3.35
N PRO A 9 0.47 2.17 4.69
CA PRO A 9 1.13 3.10 5.60
C PRO A 9 2.65 2.98 5.47
N ILE A 10 3.36 4.09 5.66
CA ILE A 10 4.81 4.19 5.44
C ILE A 10 5.58 3.12 6.24
N LYS A 11 5.18 2.87 7.49
CA LYS A 11 5.79 1.82 8.32
C LYS A 11 5.87 0.46 7.62
N ASP A 12 4.84 0.07 6.88
CA ASP A 12 4.74 -1.25 6.27
C ASP A 12 5.58 -1.34 4.98
N ILE A 13 5.99 -0.20 4.40
CA ILE A 13 6.89 -0.16 3.24
C ILE A 13 8.23 -0.84 3.58
N TYR A 14 8.79 -0.55 4.76
CA TYR A 14 10.04 -1.17 5.22
C TYR A 14 9.90 -2.69 5.36
N PHE A 15 8.75 -3.17 5.84
CA PHE A 15 8.47 -4.59 5.96
C PHE A 15 8.31 -5.27 4.58
N ILE A 16 7.61 -4.62 3.65
CA ILE A 16 7.43 -5.12 2.28
C ILE A 16 8.78 -5.20 1.55
N LEU A 17 9.61 -4.16 1.68
CA LEU A 17 10.92 -4.13 1.05
C LEU A 17 11.87 -5.16 1.68
N SER A 18 11.78 -5.37 2.99
CA SER A 18 12.44 -6.44 3.73
C SER A 18 11.65 -7.75 3.72
N SER A 19 11.08 -8.12 2.56
CA SER A 19 10.36 -9.39 2.42
C SER A 19 11.26 -10.59 2.73
N VAL A 20 10.65 -11.69 3.18
CA VAL A 20 11.36 -12.95 3.49
C VAL A 20 12.21 -13.43 2.31
N SER A 21 11.73 -13.25 1.08
CA SER A 21 12.48 -13.58 -0.13
C SER A 21 13.76 -12.76 -0.28
N ASN A 22 13.67 -11.45 -0.04
CA ASN A 22 14.82 -10.55 -0.13
C ASN A 22 15.84 -10.83 0.98
N MET A 23 15.37 -11.12 2.21
CA MET A 23 16.23 -11.54 3.31
C MET A 23 16.94 -12.87 3.01
N PHE A 24 16.21 -13.85 2.48
CA PHE A 24 16.79 -15.14 2.09
C PHE A 24 17.85 -14.97 1.00
N LEU A 25 17.58 -14.13 0.00
CA LEU A 25 18.55 -13.80 -1.04
C LEU A 25 19.81 -13.14 -0.46
N ALA A 26 19.66 -12.18 0.46
CA ALA A 26 20.79 -11.55 1.14
C ALA A 26 21.63 -12.57 1.92
N ILE A 27 20.99 -13.50 2.62
CA ILE A 27 21.64 -14.59 3.35
C ILE A 27 22.43 -15.50 2.40
N VAL A 28 21.83 -15.90 1.28
CA VAL A 28 22.49 -16.71 0.24
C VAL A 28 23.72 -16.00 -0.33
N ILE A 29 23.64 -14.69 -0.58
CA ILE A 29 24.79 -13.90 -1.03
C ILE A 29 25.92 -13.95 0.02
N VAL A 30 25.64 -13.67 1.30
CA VAL A 30 26.65 -13.71 2.36
C VAL A 30 27.33 -15.09 2.45
N PHE A 31 26.54 -16.17 2.45
CA PHE A 31 27.07 -17.53 2.57
C PHE A 31 27.82 -18.00 1.33
N SER A 32 27.38 -17.64 0.12
CA SER A 32 28.10 -17.94 -1.12
C SER A 32 29.49 -17.27 -1.16
N TYR A 33 29.59 -16.02 -0.71
CA TYR A 33 30.89 -15.34 -0.55
C TYR A 33 31.75 -15.98 0.55
N GLY A 34 31.13 -16.41 1.66
CA GLY A 34 31.80 -17.22 2.69
C GLY A 34 32.35 -18.52 2.15
N MET A 35 31.58 -19.23 1.32
CA MET A 35 32.00 -20.47 0.68
C MET A 35 33.17 -20.22 -0.29
N ALA A 36 33.06 -19.23 -1.16
CA ALA A 36 34.10 -18.87 -2.13
C ALA A 36 35.43 -18.50 -1.45
N LEU A 37 35.39 -17.71 -0.37
CA LEU A 37 36.57 -17.33 0.39
C LEU A 37 37.23 -18.53 1.09
N ASN A 38 36.45 -19.48 1.60
CA ASN A 38 36.96 -20.67 2.26
C ASN A 38 37.55 -21.67 1.25
N LEU A 39 36.92 -21.86 0.09
CA LEU A 39 37.48 -22.67 -0.99
C LEU A 39 38.84 -22.13 -1.46
N LEU A 40 38.95 -20.82 -1.66
CA LEU A 40 40.21 -20.19 -2.04
C LEU A 40 41.29 -20.34 -0.95
N ARG A 41 40.88 -20.27 0.32
CA ARG A 41 41.79 -20.46 1.47
C ARG A 41 42.30 -21.89 1.57
N ASN A 42 41.43 -22.88 1.30
CA ASN A 42 41.78 -24.29 1.26
C ASN A 42 42.79 -24.59 0.13
N VAL A 43 42.54 -24.07 -1.07
CA VAL A 43 43.47 -24.20 -2.22
C VAL A 43 44.82 -23.53 -1.95
N THR A 44 44.85 -22.48 -1.12
CA THR A 44 46.09 -21.76 -0.74
C THR A 44 46.76 -22.36 0.52
N HIS A 45 46.39 -23.58 0.93
CA HIS A 45 46.95 -24.28 2.11
C HIS A 45 46.95 -23.45 3.42
N ARG A 46 45.87 -22.72 3.68
CA ARG A 46 45.69 -21.99 4.95
C ARG A 46 44.60 -22.65 5.79
N ASP A 47 44.78 -22.67 7.11
CA ASP A 47 43.80 -23.25 8.05
C ASP A 47 42.40 -22.67 7.86
N VAL A 48 41.41 -23.55 7.74
CA VAL A 48 39.99 -23.19 7.57
C VAL A 48 39.26 -23.54 8.87
N ARG A 49 38.66 -22.52 9.51
CA ARG A 49 37.80 -22.73 10.68
C ARG A 49 36.35 -22.55 10.26
N LEU A 50 35.46 -23.42 10.74
CA LEU A 50 34.02 -23.33 10.48
C LEU A 50 33.43 -21.99 10.96
N VAL A 51 34.01 -21.41 12.02
CA VAL A 51 33.61 -20.08 12.52
C VAL A 51 33.87 -18.98 11.48
N ASP A 52 34.93 -19.07 10.69
CA ASP A 52 35.23 -18.09 9.63
C ASP A 52 34.25 -18.20 8.44
N PHE A 53 33.54 -19.34 8.31
CA PHE A 53 32.45 -19.54 7.34
C PHE A 53 31.11 -19.03 7.87
N VAL A 54 30.77 -19.37 9.12
CA VAL A 54 29.48 -19.01 9.74
C VAL A 54 29.44 -17.53 10.13
N LEU A 55 30.51 -17.00 10.75
CA LEU A 55 30.66 -15.58 11.09
C LEU A 55 31.56 -14.87 10.07
N ASN A 56 31.08 -14.73 8.83
CA ASN A 56 31.80 -13.97 7.81
C ASN A 56 31.59 -12.45 7.96
N ASP A 57 32.18 -11.88 9.00
CA ASP A 57 32.15 -10.44 9.33
C ASP A 57 32.60 -9.57 8.15
N LYS A 58 33.57 -10.02 7.35
CA LYS A 58 34.08 -9.28 6.18
C LYS A 58 33.06 -9.24 5.04
N ALA A 59 32.36 -10.34 4.77
CA ALA A 59 31.30 -10.35 3.76
C ALA A 59 30.12 -9.48 4.19
N LEU A 60 29.73 -9.55 5.46
CA LEU A 60 28.64 -8.75 6.01
C LEU A 60 28.95 -7.24 5.88
N ARG A 61 30.15 -6.81 6.31
CA ARG A 61 30.60 -5.42 6.19
C ARG A 61 30.66 -4.97 4.74
N GLY A 62 31.21 -5.80 3.85
CA GLY A 62 31.28 -5.46 2.42
C GLY A 62 29.91 -5.29 1.76
N ILE A 63 28.93 -6.14 2.09
CA ILE A 63 27.56 -6.02 1.56
C ILE A 63 26.83 -4.81 2.14
N LEU A 64 27.06 -4.50 3.43
CA LEU A 64 26.51 -3.33 4.10
C LEU A 64 27.24 -2.01 3.73
N GLY A 65 28.24 -2.05 2.85
CA GLY A 65 29.02 -0.88 2.45
C GLY A 65 29.94 -0.33 3.54
N GLN A 66 30.22 -1.10 4.59
CA GLN A 66 31.14 -0.73 5.66
C GLN A 66 32.60 -1.03 5.28
N SER A 67 33.51 -0.16 5.70
CA SER A 67 34.94 -0.36 5.50
C SER A 67 35.50 -1.44 6.45
N PHE A 68 36.52 -2.15 5.99
CA PHE A 68 37.24 -3.13 6.79
C PHE A 68 38.69 -3.27 6.32
N ASN A 69 39.57 -3.64 7.25
CA ASN A 69 41.00 -3.74 6.97
C ASN A 69 41.31 -5.01 6.16
N LEU A 70 41.86 -4.82 4.95
CA LEU A 70 42.41 -5.88 4.13
C LEU A 70 43.92 -6.02 4.41
N PRO A 71 44.41 -7.20 4.82
CA PRO A 71 45.86 -7.41 4.89
C PRO A 71 46.45 -7.37 3.47
N LEU A 72 47.47 -6.53 3.26
CA LEU A 72 48.10 -6.26 1.95
C LEU A 72 48.65 -7.52 1.25
N SER A 73 49.03 -8.56 2.02
CA SER A 73 49.65 -9.81 1.56
C SER A 73 48.63 -10.85 1.02
N ARG A 74 47.60 -10.40 0.29
CA ARG A 74 46.56 -11.28 -0.29
C ARG A 74 46.74 -11.46 -1.80
N SER A 75 46.53 -12.69 -2.27
CA SER A 75 46.60 -13.07 -3.68
C SER A 75 45.65 -12.23 -4.54
N PHE A 76 45.98 -12.05 -5.82
CA PHE A 76 45.17 -11.29 -6.78
C PHE A 76 43.71 -11.77 -6.82
N SER A 77 43.49 -13.09 -6.85
CA SER A 77 42.16 -13.70 -6.79
C SER A 77 41.36 -13.25 -5.56
N THR A 78 42.01 -13.15 -4.39
CA THR A 78 41.32 -12.72 -3.18
C THR A 78 40.93 -11.24 -3.23
N ARG A 79 41.77 -10.39 -3.83
CA ARG A 79 41.47 -8.96 -4.03
C ARG A 79 40.28 -8.79 -4.98
N LEU A 80 40.20 -9.60 -6.04
CA LEU A 80 39.08 -9.61 -6.97
C LEU A 80 37.76 -9.97 -6.27
N ILE A 81 37.76 -10.98 -5.39
CA ILE A 81 36.56 -11.37 -4.62
C ILE A 81 36.07 -10.20 -3.74
N PHE A 82 36.98 -9.49 -3.06
CA PHE A 82 36.58 -8.34 -2.25
C PHE A 82 36.10 -7.15 -3.09
N LEU A 83 36.66 -6.95 -4.27
CA LEU A 83 36.18 -5.94 -5.22
C LEU A 83 34.76 -6.28 -5.71
N MET A 84 34.51 -7.54 -6.09
CA MET A 84 33.18 -8.01 -6.48
C MET A 84 32.18 -7.91 -5.32
N LEU A 85 32.60 -8.22 -4.09
CA LEU A 85 31.78 -8.05 -2.89
C LEU A 85 31.34 -6.59 -2.71
N GLY A 86 32.26 -5.63 -2.91
CA GLY A 86 31.95 -4.21 -2.87
C GLY A 86 30.98 -3.77 -3.98
N ILE A 87 31.16 -4.28 -5.21
CA ILE A 87 30.24 -4.02 -6.33
C ILE A 87 28.84 -4.58 -5.99
N VAL A 88 28.76 -5.80 -5.45
CA VAL A 88 27.48 -6.39 -5.04
C VAL A 88 26.83 -5.57 -3.91
N GLY A 89 27.59 -5.19 -2.88
CA GLY A 89 27.08 -4.33 -1.80
C GLY A 89 26.54 -2.99 -2.30
N LEU A 90 27.25 -2.37 -3.26
CA LEU A 90 26.81 -1.14 -3.92
C LEU A 90 25.51 -1.36 -4.70
N ASN A 91 25.42 -2.42 -5.51
CA ASN A 91 24.21 -2.74 -6.27
C ASN A 91 23.02 -3.00 -5.34
N VAL A 92 23.21 -3.79 -4.27
CA VAL A 92 22.16 -4.08 -3.28
C VAL A 92 21.68 -2.79 -2.62
N SER A 93 22.60 -1.93 -2.20
CA SER A 93 22.27 -0.65 -1.58
C SER A 93 21.52 0.28 -2.54
N SER A 94 21.93 0.33 -3.81
CA SER A 94 21.25 1.14 -4.85
C SER A 94 19.86 0.61 -5.18
N ILE A 95 19.69 -0.71 -5.31
CA ILE A 95 18.37 -1.32 -5.57
C ILE A 95 17.43 -1.07 -4.41
N PHE A 96 17.91 -1.26 -3.17
CA PHE A 96 17.13 -1.00 -1.97
C PHE A 96 16.74 0.49 -1.87
N GLY A 97 17.70 1.39 -2.09
CA GLY A 97 17.46 2.85 -2.08
C GLY A 97 16.43 3.27 -3.14
N ALA A 98 16.63 2.86 -4.40
CA ALA A 98 15.69 3.18 -5.48
C ALA A 98 14.29 2.59 -5.24
N GLY A 99 14.21 1.38 -4.70
CA GLY A 99 12.95 0.75 -4.30
C GLY A 99 12.26 1.52 -3.19
N LEU A 100 13.00 1.95 -2.17
CA LEU A 100 12.48 2.76 -1.08
C LEU A 100 11.99 4.12 -1.58
N ASP A 101 12.78 4.83 -2.38
CA ASP A 101 12.41 6.13 -2.95
C ASP A 101 11.14 6.03 -3.79
N THR A 102 11.03 4.99 -4.62
CA THR A 102 9.84 4.75 -5.45
C THR A 102 8.60 4.51 -4.60
N LEU A 103 8.71 3.65 -3.58
CA LEU A 103 7.60 3.32 -2.69
C LEU A 103 7.22 4.48 -1.77
N MET A 104 8.16 5.33 -1.38
CA MET A 104 7.92 6.53 -0.58
C MET A 104 7.24 7.63 -1.41
N ALA A 105 7.68 7.82 -2.66
CA ALA A 105 7.10 8.81 -3.55
C ALA A 105 5.65 8.43 -3.94
N HIS A 106 5.45 7.16 -4.30
CA HIS A 106 4.13 6.65 -4.71
C HIS A 106 3.80 5.33 -4.00
N PRO A 107 3.35 5.41 -2.74
CA PRO A 107 2.98 4.23 -1.97
C PRO A 107 1.88 3.43 -2.69
N PRO A 108 2.07 2.11 -2.85
CA PRO A 108 1.05 1.27 -3.43
C PRO A 108 -0.24 1.33 -2.60
N ARG A 109 -1.37 1.16 -3.28
CA ARG A 109 -2.68 1.11 -2.62
C ARG A 109 -2.99 -0.31 -2.18
N GLN A 110 -3.77 -0.43 -1.13
CA GLN A 110 -4.41 -1.69 -0.76
C GLN A 110 -5.34 -2.16 -1.88
N PHE A 111 -5.85 -3.39 -1.76
CA PHE A 111 -6.78 -3.96 -2.72
C PHE A 111 -8.00 -3.04 -2.93
N GLN A 112 -8.19 -2.59 -4.17
CA GLN A 112 -9.33 -1.78 -4.56
C GLN A 112 -10.55 -2.67 -4.82
N ALA A 113 -11.56 -2.55 -3.96
CA ALA A 113 -12.86 -3.14 -4.24
C ALA A 113 -13.49 -2.43 -5.46
N ARG A 114 -13.95 -3.24 -6.43
CA ARG A 114 -14.75 -2.78 -7.57
C ARG A 114 -16.04 -3.58 -7.68
N SER A 115 -15.98 -4.89 -7.47
CA SER A 115 -17.14 -5.77 -7.45
C SER A 115 -17.78 -5.89 -6.06
N PHE A 116 -19.01 -6.40 -5.99
CA PHE A 116 -19.68 -6.83 -4.76
C PHE A 116 -18.87 -7.92 -4.05
N ALA A 117 -18.22 -8.81 -4.79
CA ALA A 117 -17.27 -9.76 -4.22
C ALA A 117 -16.08 -9.05 -3.56
N GLY A 118 -15.58 -7.99 -4.19
CA GLY A 118 -14.56 -7.10 -3.62
C GLY A 118 -15.02 -6.44 -2.32
N LEU A 119 -16.25 -5.88 -2.29
CA LEU A 119 -16.84 -5.28 -1.09
C LEU A 119 -16.99 -6.29 0.06
N ARG A 120 -17.37 -7.53 -0.25
CA ARG A 120 -17.42 -8.62 0.75
C ARG A 120 -16.04 -8.95 1.30
N ARG A 121 -15.00 -8.95 0.45
CA ARG A 121 -13.61 -9.21 0.87
C ARG A 121 -13.05 -8.09 1.75
N THR A 122 -13.32 -6.83 1.40
CA THR A 122 -12.85 -5.67 2.16
C THR A 122 -13.72 -5.32 3.36
N LYS A 123 -14.88 -5.97 3.50
CA LYS A 123 -15.89 -5.73 4.55
C LYS A 123 -16.39 -4.28 4.59
N ILE A 124 -16.35 -3.58 3.45
CA ILE A 124 -16.88 -2.22 3.35
C ILE A 124 -18.40 -2.32 3.26
N PRO A 125 -19.15 -1.71 4.18
CA PRO A 125 -20.61 -1.76 4.15
C PRO A 125 -21.17 -0.93 3.00
N LEU A 126 -22.17 -1.49 2.32
CA LEU A 126 -22.99 -0.80 1.34
C LEU A 126 -24.16 -0.15 2.07
N VAL A 127 -24.27 1.18 2.00
CA VAL A 127 -25.38 1.90 2.63
C VAL A 127 -26.65 1.70 1.82
N THR A 128 -27.76 1.43 2.49
CA THR A 128 -29.08 1.24 1.87
C THR A 128 -30.18 1.77 2.79
N THR A 129 -31.38 1.94 2.25
CA THR A 129 -32.56 2.37 3.00
C THR A 129 -33.39 1.16 3.43
N GLU A 130 -34.26 1.33 4.43
CA GLU A 130 -35.15 0.25 4.88
C GLU A 130 -36.08 -0.26 3.77
N GLU A 131 -36.55 0.64 2.90
CA GLU A 131 -37.41 0.33 1.76
C GLU A 131 -36.68 -0.54 0.73
N ASP A 132 -35.41 -0.24 0.48
CA ASP A 132 -34.59 -0.89 -0.53
C ASP A 132 -33.88 -2.16 -0.02
N PHE A 133 -33.73 -2.30 1.29
CA PHE A 133 -32.99 -3.39 1.92
C PHE A 133 -33.41 -4.80 1.47
N PRO A 134 -34.72 -5.15 1.40
CA PRO A 134 -35.15 -6.49 0.95
C PRO A 134 -34.67 -6.82 -0.47
N THR A 135 -34.58 -5.82 -1.34
CA THR A 135 -34.11 -5.96 -2.72
C THR A 135 -32.62 -6.31 -2.75
N TRP A 136 -31.83 -5.63 -1.91
CA TRP A 136 -30.37 -5.71 -1.96
C TRP A 136 -29.78 -6.82 -1.11
N MET A 137 -30.47 -7.31 -0.08
CA MET A 137 -29.95 -8.34 0.84
C MET A 137 -29.40 -9.59 0.11
N LYS A 138 -29.96 -9.91 -1.07
CA LYS A 138 -29.53 -11.02 -1.93
C LYS A 138 -28.07 -10.93 -2.39
N LEU A 139 -27.49 -9.73 -2.42
CA LEU A 139 -26.10 -9.48 -2.84
C LEU A 139 -25.06 -10.05 -1.85
N ARG A 140 -25.47 -10.40 -0.61
CA ARG A 140 -24.58 -10.95 0.44
C ARG A 140 -23.31 -10.11 0.63
N VAL A 141 -23.49 -8.79 0.63
CA VAL A 141 -22.46 -7.82 1.01
C VAL A 141 -22.79 -7.28 2.39
N PRO A 142 -21.81 -6.81 3.19
CA PRO A 142 -22.11 -6.10 4.41
C PRO A 142 -22.96 -4.87 4.09
N MET A 143 -24.02 -4.62 4.85
CA MET A 143 -24.95 -3.51 4.62
C MET A 143 -25.11 -2.66 5.86
N LEU A 144 -25.29 -1.37 5.64
CA LEU A 144 -25.67 -0.41 6.66
C LEU A 144 -27.04 0.15 6.27
N VAL A 145 -28.08 -0.24 6.99
CA VAL A 145 -29.45 0.21 6.75
C VAL A 145 -29.69 1.48 7.54
N VAL A 146 -30.11 2.55 6.86
CA VAL A 146 -30.34 3.87 7.45
C VAL A 146 -31.62 4.48 6.87
N ASN A 147 -32.12 5.55 7.49
CA ASN A 147 -33.23 6.30 6.90
C ASN A 147 -32.78 7.09 5.66
N VAL A 148 -33.74 7.56 4.85
CA VAL A 148 -33.44 8.29 3.60
C VAL A 148 -32.63 9.57 3.83
N SER A 149 -32.92 10.31 4.92
CA SER A 149 -32.18 11.52 5.28
C SER A 149 -30.71 11.23 5.60
N GLU A 150 -30.45 10.17 6.34
CA GLU A 150 -29.12 9.74 6.76
C GLU A 150 -28.36 9.12 5.59
N TYR A 151 -29.04 8.37 4.71
CA TYR A 151 -28.46 7.90 3.44
C TYR A 151 -27.91 9.09 2.64
N ASN A 152 -28.73 10.12 2.44
CA ASN A 152 -28.34 11.32 1.71
C ASN A 152 -27.24 12.09 2.45
N HIS A 153 -27.32 12.20 3.78
CA HIS A 153 -26.29 12.84 4.59
C HIS A 153 -24.94 12.11 4.48
N LEU A 154 -24.91 10.77 4.58
CA LEU A 154 -23.68 9.97 4.46
C LEU A 154 -23.08 10.04 3.05
N ARG A 155 -23.93 9.94 2.02
CA ARG A 155 -23.50 9.99 0.61
C ARG A 155 -23.00 11.38 0.23
N ASN A 156 -23.77 12.43 0.55
CA ASN A 156 -23.43 13.82 0.22
C ASN A 156 -22.31 14.36 1.13
N GLY A 157 -22.23 13.87 2.37
CA GLY A 157 -21.12 14.08 3.29
C GLY A 157 -19.87 13.28 2.95
N ARG A 158 -19.89 12.49 1.87
CA ARG A 158 -18.72 11.81 1.29
C ARG A 158 -18.00 10.87 2.25
N ASN A 159 -18.74 10.19 3.13
CA ASN A 159 -18.12 9.30 4.12
C ASN A 159 -17.50 8.07 3.45
N THR A 160 -16.16 8.03 3.41
CA THR A 160 -15.35 6.99 2.75
C THR A 160 -15.29 5.66 3.49
N SER A 161 -15.94 5.55 4.65
CA SER A 161 -16.05 4.28 5.39
C SER A 161 -17.05 3.32 4.75
N ASN A 162 -17.96 3.83 3.91
CA ASN A 162 -19.03 3.04 3.29
C ASN A 162 -19.01 3.17 1.76
N ALA A 163 -19.65 2.22 1.09
CA ALA A 163 -19.95 2.27 -0.34
C ALA A 163 -21.42 2.71 -0.57
N TYR A 164 -21.70 3.30 -1.73
CA TYR A 164 -23.02 3.85 -2.06
C TYR A 164 -23.44 3.46 -3.47
N PHE A 165 -24.75 3.28 -3.66
CA PHE A 165 -25.31 3.28 -4.99
C PHE A 165 -25.29 4.70 -5.57
N ALA A 166 -24.89 4.80 -6.83
CA ALA A 166 -24.85 6.04 -7.56
C ALA A 166 -25.29 5.77 -8.99
N SER A 167 -26.21 6.59 -9.50
CA SER A 167 -26.51 6.63 -10.92
C SER A 167 -25.35 7.25 -11.69
N ARG A 168 -25.30 7.03 -13.01
CA ARG A 168 -24.30 7.67 -13.87
C ARG A 168 -24.39 9.20 -13.80
N LEU A 169 -25.60 9.75 -13.74
CA LEU A 169 -25.84 11.19 -13.60
C LEU A 169 -25.23 11.76 -12.31
N TYR A 170 -25.51 11.12 -11.17
CA TYR A 170 -24.92 11.54 -9.90
C TYR A 170 -23.40 11.41 -9.91
N TRP A 171 -22.89 10.33 -10.50
CA TRP A 171 -21.46 10.13 -10.62
C TRP A 171 -20.78 11.21 -11.48
N ASN A 172 -21.36 11.60 -12.61
CA ASN A 172 -20.80 12.65 -13.46
C ASN A 172 -20.60 13.95 -12.67
N LEU A 173 -21.63 14.40 -11.95
CA LEU A 173 -21.54 15.56 -11.05
C LEU A 173 -20.43 15.39 -10.01
N PHE A 174 -20.40 14.25 -9.30
CA PHE A 174 -19.42 14.00 -8.26
C PHE A 174 -17.99 13.89 -8.80
N SER A 175 -17.84 13.33 -10.00
CA SER A 175 -16.55 13.15 -10.66
C SER A 175 -15.91 14.49 -11.02
N GLU A 176 -16.71 15.47 -11.44
CA GLU A 176 -16.23 16.84 -11.68
C GLU A 176 -15.87 17.55 -10.37
N GLN A 177 -16.65 17.34 -9.30
CA GLN A 177 -16.31 17.86 -7.97
C GLN A 177 -14.96 17.34 -7.48
N GLN A 178 -14.73 16.02 -7.55
CA GLN A 178 -13.52 15.43 -6.98
C GLN A 178 -12.26 15.71 -7.79
N LYS A 179 -12.34 16.21 -9.04
CA LYS A 179 -11.15 16.68 -9.79
C LYS A 179 -10.46 17.85 -9.10
N ARG A 180 -11.19 18.60 -8.26
CA ARG A 180 -10.64 19.70 -7.46
C ARG A 180 -10.10 19.24 -6.11
N PHE A 181 -10.36 18.00 -5.72
CA PHE A 181 -9.81 17.44 -4.50
C PHE A 181 -8.34 17.07 -4.72
N THR A 182 -7.54 17.23 -3.67
CA THR A 182 -6.16 16.77 -3.59
C THR A 182 -6.06 15.27 -3.88
N ARG A 183 -7.10 14.53 -3.53
CA ARG A 183 -7.24 13.10 -3.83
C ARG A 183 -8.68 12.70 -4.09
N GLU A 184 -8.87 11.81 -5.06
CA GLU A 184 -10.14 11.12 -5.30
C GLU A 184 -10.60 10.31 -4.07
N LEU A 185 -11.86 10.48 -3.68
CA LEU A 185 -12.43 9.81 -2.52
C LEU A 185 -13.13 8.51 -2.89
N PHE A 186 -13.73 8.48 -4.08
CA PHE A 186 -14.50 7.34 -4.57
C PHE A 186 -14.13 7.04 -6.01
N ILE A 187 -14.42 5.81 -6.42
CA ILE A 187 -14.45 5.37 -7.81
C ILE A 187 -15.86 4.95 -8.19
N TYR A 188 -16.15 5.06 -9.48
CA TYR A 188 -17.32 4.44 -10.07
C TYR A 188 -16.95 3.08 -10.62
N SER A 189 -17.53 2.05 -10.01
CA SER A 189 -17.36 0.69 -10.50
C SER A 189 -18.41 0.40 -11.56
N THR A 190 -17.95 -0.03 -12.73
CA THR A 190 -18.77 -0.57 -13.81
C THR A 190 -18.80 -2.10 -13.81
N ASP A 191 -17.97 -2.74 -13.00
CA ASP A 191 -17.74 -4.19 -13.04
C ASP A 191 -18.99 -4.97 -12.61
N ASP A 192 -19.70 -4.46 -11.59
CA ASP A 192 -20.98 -5.01 -11.13
C ASP A 192 -22.07 -3.94 -11.16
N CYS A 193 -22.53 -3.60 -12.35
CA CYS A 193 -23.63 -2.66 -12.53
C CYS A 193 -24.98 -3.38 -12.34
N LEU A 194 -25.83 -2.87 -11.44
CA LEU A 194 -27.17 -3.43 -11.23
C LEU A 194 -28.09 -3.18 -12.42
N TRP A 195 -28.06 -1.94 -12.93
CA TRP A 195 -28.83 -1.52 -14.08
C TRP A 195 -27.94 -0.72 -15.01
N SER A 196 -27.57 -1.33 -16.14
CA SER A 196 -26.84 -0.64 -17.20
C SER A 196 -27.72 0.39 -17.93
N LEU A 197 -29.05 0.23 -17.87
CA LEU A 197 -30.02 1.01 -18.61
C LEU A 197 -31.16 1.47 -17.69
N ALA A 198 -30.82 2.36 -16.75
CA ALA A 198 -31.81 3.07 -15.95
C ALA A 198 -32.25 4.32 -16.72
N LEU A 199 -33.42 4.25 -17.38
CA LEU A 199 -34.02 5.38 -18.08
C LEU A 199 -34.69 6.30 -17.06
N LEU A 200 -34.28 7.57 -17.03
CA LEU A 200 -35.05 8.61 -16.38
C LEU A 200 -36.19 8.98 -17.33
N SER A 201 -37.42 8.68 -16.92
CA SER A 201 -38.62 9.03 -17.66
C SER A 201 -39.53 9.91 -16.82
N PHE A 202 -40.22 10.81 -17.50
CA PHE A 202 -41.32 11.56 -16.89
C PHE A 202 -42.53 10.63 -16.76
N GLN A 203 -43.12 10.58 -15.56
CA GLN A 203 -44.37 9.87 -15.32
C GLN A 203 -45.52 10.79 -15.73
N TRP A 204 -46.30 10.38 -16.73
CA TRP A 204 -47.44 11.14 -17.23
C TRP A 204 -48.77 10.46 -16.85
N PRO A 205 -49.83 11.24 -16.57
CA PRO A 205 -51.18 10.69 -16.51
C PRO A 205 -51.56 10.02 -17.83
N GLN A 206 -52.40 8.98 -17.75
CA GLN A 206 -52.94 8.34 -18.95
C GLN A 206 -53.64 9.39 -19.82
N ASN A 207 -53.33 9.41 -21.13
CA ASN A 207 -53.87 10.35 -22.12
C ASN A 207 -53.47 11.83 -21.96
N SER A 208 -52.29 12.11 -21.40
CA SER A 208 -51.76 13.47 -21.42
C SER A 208 -51.52 13.96 -22.85
N LEU A 209 -52.07 15.13 -23.19
CA LEU A 209 -51.85 15.81 -24.47
C LEU A 209 -50.37 16.18 -24.69
N PHE A 210 -49.57 16.22 -23.62
CA PHE A 210 -48.16 16.58 -23.66
C PHE A 210 -47.23 15.40 -23.93
N THR A 211 -47.71 14.16 -23.86
CA THR A 211 -46.84 12.97 -23.98
C THR A 211 -46.07 12.96 -25.29
N GLU A 212 -46.77 13.17 -26.42
CA GLU A 212 -46.14 13.18 -27.74
C GLU A 212 -45.17 14.36 -27.94
N PRO A 213 -45.59 15.63 -27.78
CA PRO A 213 -44.69 16.76 -28.04
C PRO A 213 -43.47 16.77 -27.12
N VAL A 214 -43.61 16.37 -25.85
CA VAL A 214 -42.46 16.31 -24.93
C VAL A 214 -41.53 15.14 -25.28
N SER A 215 -42.07 13.98 -25.69
CA SER A 215 -41.23 12.86 -26.13
C SER A 215 -40.40 13.23 -27.37
N GLN A 216 -41.02 13.93 -28.33
CA GLN A 216 -40.30 14.44 -29.49
C GLN A 216 -39.20 15.44 -29.08
N LEU A 217 -39.52 16.39 -28.20
CA LEU A 217 -38.53 17.34 -27.68
C LEU A 217 -37.35 16.63 -26.99
N ILE A 218 -37.62 15.60 -26.18
CA ILE A 218 -36.55 14.82 -25.52
C ILE A 218 -35.63 14.17 -26.56
N LEU A 219 -36.20 13.60 -27.63
CA LEU A 219 -35.41 13.00 -28.71
C LEU A 219 -34.56 14.05 -29.43
N GLU A 220 -35.14 15.21 -29.75
CA GLU A 220 -34.43 16.31 -30.42
C GLU A 220 -33.32 16.90 -29.53
N VAL A 221 -33.57 17.10 -28.24
CA VAL A 221 -32.57 17.59 -27.27
C VAL A 221 -31.41 16.61 -27.13
N ASN A 222 -31.67 15.30 -27.13
CA ASN A 222 -30.62 14.28 -27.12
C ASN A 222 -29.86 14.24 -28.45
N ALA A 223 -30.57 14.26 -29.59
CA ALA A 223 -29.96 14.17 -30.92
C ALA A 223 -29.03 15.36 -31.23
N ASN A 224 -29.35 16.54 -30.71
CA ASN A 224 -28.52 17.74 -30.85
C ASN A 224 -27.40 17.85 -29.80
N GLY A 225 -27.26 16.86 -28.89
CA GLY A 225 -26.23 16.85 -27.83
C GLY A 225 -26.45 17.87 -26.71
N LEU A 226 -27.60 18.54 -26.68
CA LEU A 226 -27.91 19.57 -25.69
C LEU A 226 -28.05 18.98 -24.28
N TYR A 227 -28.58 17.75 -24.19
CA TYR A 227 -28.61 17.00 -22.92
C TYR A 227 -27.22 16.79 -22.34
N ASP A 228 -26.26 16.29 -23.14
CA ASP A 228 -24.90 16.02 -22.68
C ASP A 228 -24.18 17.31 -22.27
N PHE A 229 -24.41 18.40 -23.01
CA PHE A 229 -23.90 19.73 -22.66
C PHE A 229 -24.42 20.19 -21.28
N TRP A 230 -25.73 20.10 -21.04
CA TRP A 230 -26.32 20.47 -19.75
C TRP A 230 -25.84 19.58 -18.60
N VAL A 231 -25.75 18.26 -18.81
CA VAL A 231 -25.20 17.33 -17.81
C VAL A 231 -23.73 17.68 -17.50
N GLY A 232 -22.94 18.07 -18.50
CA GLY A 232 -21.56 18.53 -18.31
C GLY A 232 -21.45 19.87 -17.57
N MET A 233 -22.36 20.81 -17.84
CA MET A 233 -22.39 22.13 -17.20
C MET A 233 -22.96 22.08 -15.77
N HIS A 234 -23.77 21.07 -15.46
CA HIS A 234 -24.51 20.95 -14.20
C HIS A 234 -23.67 21.21 -12.95
N TYR A 235 -22.42 20.74 -12.91
CA TYR A 235 -21.51 21.01 -11.78
C TYR A 235 -21.20 22.50 -11.60
N TYR A 236 -20.95 23.21 -12.69
CA TYR A 236 -20.67 24.64 -12.66
C TYR A 236 -21.89 25.42 -12.21
N ASP A 237 -23.08 25.07 -12.70
CA ASP A 237 -24.33 25.71 -12.30
C ASP A 237 -24.62 25.49 -10.80
N MET A 238 -24.42 24.27 -10.30
CA MET A 238 -24.56 23.98 -8.86
C MET A 238 -23.56 24.74 -8.00
N THR A 239 -22.33 24.93 -8.50
CA THR A 239 -21.31 25.69 -7.80
C THR A 239 -21.66 27.18 -7.79
N ALA A 240 -22.10 27.73 -8.94
CA ALA A 240 -22.53 29.11 -9.06
C ALA A 240 -23.76 29.43 -8.20
N ALA A 241 -24.67 28.46 -8.04
CA ALA A 241 -25.83 28.56 -7.15
C ALA A 241 -25.48 28.36 -5.65
N GLY A 242 -24.23 28.06 -5.31
CA GLY A 242 -23.80 27.80 -3.93
C GLY A 242 -24.30 26.46 -3.35
N LEU A 243 -24.79 25.55 -4.19
CA LEU A 243 -25.34 24.24 -3.78
C LEU A 243 -24.25 23.16 -3.62
N SER A 244 -23.09 23.35 -4.25
CA SER A 244 -21.92 22.48 -4.05
C SER A 244 -20.76 23.26 -3.44
N GLY A 245 -20.36 22.86 -2.23
CA GLY A 245 -19.19 23.42 -1.56
C GLY A 245 -17.89 23.15 -2.32
N LEU A 246 -16.98 24.14 -2.31
CA LEU A 246 -15.62 24.03 -2.85
C LEU A 246 -14.62 23.41 -1.86
N GLU A 247 -15.07 23.10 -0.64
CA GLU A 247 -14.21 22.54 0.39
C GLU A 247 -13.70 21.15 -0.01
N ASP A 248 -12.40 20.92 0.20
CA ASP A 248 -11.74 19.66 -0.12
C ASP A 248 -11.63 18.79 1.15
N PRO A 249 -12.56 17.84 1.37
CA PRO A 249 -12.48 16.93 2.51
C PRO A 249 -11.34 15.91 2.37
N SER A 250 -10.71 15.78 1.20
CA SER A 250 -9.58 14.87 0.99
C SER A 250 -8.30 15.37 1.68
N LEU A 251 -8.19 16.66 2.00
CA LEU A 251 -7.03 17.23 2.70
C LEU A 251 -6.82 16.58 4.07
N GLN A 252 -7.86 16.52 4.89
CA GLN A 252 -7.79 15.92 6.23
C GLN A 252 -7.45 14.42 6.17
N LEU A 253 -7.96 13.72 5.15
CA LEU A 253 -7.64 12.31 4.92
C LEU A 253 -6.19 12.13 4.47
N THR A 254 -5.71 13.00 3.60
CA THR A 254 -4.34 12.96 3.07
C THR A 254 -3.34 13.23 4.17
N GLU A 255 -3.57 14.23 5.02
CA GLU A 255 -2.69 14.55 6.16
C GLU A 255 -2.63 13.41 7.19
N ARG A 256 -3.74 12.72 7.43
CA ARG A 256 -3.79 11.56 8.33
C ARG A 256 -3.05 10.35 7.77
N GLU A 257 -3.25 10.04 6.49
CA GLU A 257 -2.70 8.83 5.84
C GLU A 257 -1.24 9.02 5.40
N HIS A 258 -0.88 10.19 4.91
CA HIS A 258 0.48 10.56 4.48
C HIS A 258 0.80 11.99 4.90
N PRO A 259 1.27 12.19 6.15
CA PRO A 259 1.82 13.47 6.54
C PRO A 259 3.00 13.82 5.63
N THR A 260 3.19 15.11 5.38
CA THR A 260 4.31 15.65 4.59
C THR A 260 5.68 15.40 5.23
N SER A 261 5.72 14.99 6.50
CA SER A 261 6.93 14.67 7.25
C SER A 261 6.90 13.24 7.79
N LEU A 262 8.05 12.57 7.75
CA LEU A 262 8.23 11.25 8.38
C LEU A 262 8.16 11.39 9.89
N ARG A 263 7.39 10.51 10.53
CA ARG A 263 7.24 10.43 11.99
C ARG A 263 8.05 9.25 12.53
N ILE A 264 8.40 9.31 13.81
CA ILE A 264 9.11 8.21 14.50
C ILE A 264 8.32 6.89 14.42
N VAL A 265 6.98 6.98 14.43
CA VAL A 265 6.07 5.84 14.29
C VAL A 265 6.26 5.11 12.95
N ASP A 266 6.69 5.82 11.89
CA ASP A 266 6.92 5.21 10.59
C ASP A 266 8.14 4.27 10.60
N PHE A 267 9.02 4.38 11.60
CA PHE A 267 10.18 3.50 11.79
C PHE A 267 9.93 2.37 12.80
N GLN A 268 8.69 2.17 13.26
CA GLN A 268 8.37 1.21 14.33
C GLN A 268 8.94 -0.19 14.09
N TRP A 269 8.74 -0.74 12.89
CA TRP A 269 9.22 -2.09 12.56
C TRP A 269 10.75 -2.19 12.56
N MET A 270 11.44 -1.14 12.11
CA MET A 270 12.89 -1.08 12.12
C MET A 270 13.43 -1.04 13.56
N TRP A 271 12.84 -0.24 14.43
CA TRP A 271 13.19 -0.20 15.85
C TRP A 271 12.91 -1.51 16.57
N GLN A 272 11.80 -2.18 16.27
CA GLN A 272 11.48 -3.49 16.83
C GLN A 272 12.49 -4.56 16.40
N ALA A 273 12.86 -4.59 15.12
CA ALA A 273 13.89 -5.50 14.61
C ALA A 273 15.25 -5.24 15.29
N TYR A 274 15.68 -3.98 15.31
CA TYR A 274 16.93 -3.57 15.98
C TYR A 274 16.96 -3.96 17.47
N GLY A 275 15.88 -3.64 18.21
CA GLY A 275 15.77 -4.01 19.62
C GLY A 275 15.83 -5.51 19.85
N THR A 276 15.17 -6.30 18.99
CA THR A 276 15.18 -7.77 19.06
C THR A 276 16.60 -8.31 18.84
N PHE A 277 17.32 -7.83 17.83
CA PHE A 277 18.69 -8.25 17.56
C PHE A 277 19.67 -7.82 18.66
N MET A 278 19.48 -6.64 19.26
CA MET A 278 20.29 -6.19 20.39
C MET A 278 20.08 -7.04 21.64
N VAL A 279 18.83 -7.38 21.98
CA VAL A 279 18.55 -8.30 23.10
C VAL A 279 19.18 -9.67 22.84
N LEU A 280 19.05 -10.20 21.63
CA LEU A 280 19.68 -11.48 21.25
C LEU A 280 21.21 -11.42 21.39
N ALA A 281 21.84 -10.35 20.93
CA ALA A 281 23.28 -10.16 21.05
C ALA A 281 23.74 -10.10 22.52
N ILE A 282 22.99 -9.40 23.38
CA ILE A 282 23.26 -9.34 24.83
C ILE A 282 23.12 -10.73 25.46
N LEU A 283 22.10 -11.50 25.08
CA LEU A 283 21.91 -12.87 25.58
C LEU A 283 23.07 -13.79 25.19
N VAL A 284 23.50 -13.74 23.92
CA VAL A 284 24.67 -14.52 23.46
C VAL A 284 25.92 -14.13 24.23
N PHE A 285 26.16 -12.83 24.43
CA PHE A 285 27.31 -12.35 25.22
C PHE A 285 27.27 -12.85 26.67
N LEU A 286 26.11 -12.81 27.33
CA LEU A 286 25.97 -13.33 28.70
C LEU A 286 26.20 -14.85 28.77
N LEU A 287 25.75 -15.60 27.77
CA LEU A 287 26.02 -17.03 27.66
C LEU A 287 27.51 -17.32 27.48
N GLU A 288 28.20 -16.56 26.62
CA GLU A 288 29.65 -16.69 26.43
C GLU A 288 30.43 -16.41 27.72
N VAL A 289 30.09 -15.34 28.44
CA VAL A 289 30.72 -14.99 29.72
C VAL A 289 30.45 -16.06 30.79
N SER A 290 29.22 -16.55 30.88
CA SER A 290 28.84 -17.59 31.85
C SER A 290 29.55 -18.90 31.55
N TRP A 291 29.60 -19.30 30.28
CA TRP A 291 30.33 -20.48 29.84
C TRP A 291 31.82 -20.37 30.14
N HIS A 292 32.44 -19.22 29.84
CA HIS A 292 33.85 -18.98 30.15
C HIS A 292 34.13 -19.03 31.65
N GLY A 293 33.25 -18.43 32.47
CA GLY A 293 33.32 -18.49 33.92
C GLY A 293 33.24 -19.92 34.46
N ILE A 294 32.31 -20.75 33.95
CA ILE A 294 32.18 -22.16 34.34
C ILE A 294 33.43 -22.95 33.93
N THR A 295 33.93 -22.78 32.70
CA THR A 295 35.13 -23.49 32.25
C THR A 295 36.38 -23.12 33.05
N SER A 296 36.55 -21.85 33.41
CA SER A 296 37.72 -21.42 34.22
C SER A 296 37.65 -21.90 35.67
N LEU A 297 36.44 -21.97 36.26
CA LEU A 297 36.20 -22.61 37.56
C LEU A 297 36.48 -24.10 37.52
N PHE A 298 36.05 -24.80 36.46
CA PHE A 298 36.29 -26.24 36.30
C PHE A 298 37.77 -26.56 36.14
N VAL A 299 38.52 -25.73 35.41
CA VAL A 299 39.98 -25.85 35.26
C VAL A 299 40.72 -25.57 36.57
N SER A 300 40.25 -24.62 37.39
CA SER A 300 40.84 -24.35 38.72
C SER A 300 40.51 -25.40 39.78
N LEU A 301 39.48 -26.24 39.56
CA LEU A 301 39.08 -27.29 40.51
C LEU A 301 39.76 -28.65 40.22
N VAL A 302 40.31 -28.81 39.01
CA VAL A 302 40.94 -30.04 38.52
C VAL A 302 42.49 -29.97 38.56
N LEU A 303 43.06 -28.78 38.81
CA LEU A 303 44.49 -28.53 39.02
C LEU A 303 44.79 -28.37 40.52
#